data_AF-A0A662IY74-F1
#
_entry.id   AF-A0A662IY74-F1
#
_cell.length_a   1.000
_cell.length_b   1.000
_cell.length_c   1.000
_cell.angle_alpha   90.00
_cell.angle_beta   90.00
_cell.angle_gamma   90.00
#
_symmetry.space_group_name_H-M   'P 1'
#
loop_
_entity.id
_entity.type
_entity.pdbx_description
1 polymer ?
#
loop_
_entity_poly.entity_id
_entity_poly.type
_entity_poly.pdbx_seq_one_letter_code
_entity_poly.pdbx_strand_id
1 'polypeptide(L)'
;MVPKQAVIRVKKLCEDFSYYLNKFEEANPFTGPCVYFHMRTLTRLRELGLPAVFDDVLFFEYLYATLTSWGLHRTGPKGSKLVDFKVFLLNFRAQKERIIALARQRLTAIPLAEAANIADSLYHIISSIKVSRTTTQLVAGSKALHHLLPSLMPPIDREYTLKFFYGYNPLTYKTERVVLREIFPFFVKIASEKRDVIYKWIGQGFHTSETKVIDNAIIGFVLAELKGKRKTGTRKRVYDYEIIDRILEKHGGSMRLADLAKEAKIPYQYVRGYIKRHPEKYIMLKDAEGNVIVMLIAA
;
A
#
# COMPACT_ATOMS: atom_id res chain seq x y z
N MET A 1 -6.49 9.51 -21.39
CA MET A 1 -6.10 10.84 -20.86
C MET A 1 -5.80 10.72 -19.38
N VAL A 2 -4.59 11.11 -18.98
CA VAL A 2 -4.16 11.11 -17.57
C VAL A 2 -4.90 12.24 -16.83
N PRO A 3 -5.37 12.03 -15.59
CA PRO A 3 -5.98 13.11 -14.81
C PRO A 3 -5.05 14.31 -14.67
N LYS A 4 -5.56 15.54 -14.85
CA LYS A 4 -4.79 16.80 -14.61
C LYS A 4 -4.08 16.80 -13.25
N GLN A 5 -4.73 16.18 -12.25
CA GLN A 5 -4.20 16.05 -10.91
C GLN A 5 -2.88 15.25 -10.84
N ALA A 6 -2.67 14.27 -11.72
CA ALA A 6 -1.42 13.51 -11.78
C ALA A 6 -0.23 14.43 -12.11
N VAL A 7 -0.41 15.33 -13.07
CA VAL A 7 0.64 16.29 -13.48
C VAL A 7 1.01 17.21 -12.31
N ILE A 8 0.01 17.72 -11.59
CA ILE A 8 0.20 18.57 -10.40
C ILE A 8 0.94 17.81 -9.30
N ARG A 9 0.54 16.57 -9.02
CA ARG A 9 1.16 15.73 -7.98
C ARG A 9 2.59 15.35 -8.34
N VAL A 10 2.88 15.04 -9.60
CA VAL A 10 4.24 14.74 -10.08
C VAL A 10 5.12 15.98 -9.96
N LYS A 11 4.64 17.16 -10.37
CA LYS A 11 5.37 18.42 -10.19
C LYS A 11 5.72 18.64 -8.72
N LYS A 12 4.74 18.53 -7.82
CA LYS A 12 4.95 18.70 -6.38
C LYS A 12 5.90 17.65 -5.79
N LEU A 13 5.75 16.38 -6.18
CA LEU A 13 6.66 15.29 -5.78
C LEU A 13 8.10 15.60 -6.19
N CYS A 14 8.31 16.13 -7.41
CA CYS A 14 9.62 16.52 -7.88
C CYS A 14 10.17 17.72 -7.11
N GLU A 15 9.38 18.77 -6.86
CA GLU A 15 9.80 19.97 -6.10
C GLU A 15 10.35 19.58 -4.71
N ASP A 16 9.68 18.67 -4.00
CA ASP A 16 10.00 18.28 -2.62
C ASP A 16 10.39 16.78 -2.48
N PHE A 17 11.12 16.24 -3.46
CA PHE A 17 11.37 14.78 -3.54
C PHE A 17 12.03 14.19 -2.29
N SER A 18 13.11 14.82 -1.78
CA SER A 18 13.80 14.37 -0.56
C SER A 18 12.91 14.45 0.67
N TYR A 19 12.02 15.45 0.74
CA TYR A 19 11.05 15.56 1.85
C TYR A 19 10.10 14.35 1.86
N TYR A 20 9.62 13.92 0.70
CA TYR A 20 8.76 12.74 0.61
C TYR A 20 9.49 11.43 0.88
N LEU A 21 10.78 11.32 0.52
CA LEU A 21 11.61 10.19 0.94
C LEU A 21 11.74 10.14 2.48
N ASN A 22 12.03 11.27 3.13
CA ASN A 22 12.07 11.34 4.59
C ASN A 22 10.72 10.96 5.22
N LYS A 23 9.59 11.39 4.64
CA LYS A 23 8.26 11.01 5.13
C LYS A 23 7.99 9.50 5.02
N PHE A 24 8.56 8.85 4.01
CA PHE A 24 8.53 7.40 3.90
C PHE A 24 9.33 6.73 5.02
N GLU A 25 10.58 7.17 5.24
CA GLU A 25 11.45 6.63 6.29
C GLU A 25 10.86 6.84 7.69
N GLU A 26 10.37 8.05 8.00
CA GLU A 26 9.69 8.37 9.26
C GLU A 26 8.49 7.47 9.55
N ALA A 27 7.72 7.13 8.50
CA ALA A 27 6.55 6.29 8.63
C ALA A 27 6.89 4.80 8.78
N ASN A 28 8.07 4.39 8.32
CA ASN A 28 8.57 3.02 8.28
C ASN A 28 7.46 1.99 7.96
N PRO A 29 6.76 2.12 6.81
CA PRO A 29 5.53 1.38 6.55
C PRO A 29 5.75 -0.11 6.27
N PHE A 30 6.99 -0.54 6.04
CA PHE A 30 7.35 -1.92 5.73
C PHE A 30 8.40 -2.43 6.71
N THR A 31 8.09 -3.54 7.36
CA THR A 31 8.99 -4.21 8.30
C THR A 31 8.89 -5.72 8.14
N GLY A 32 9.78 -6.45 8.82
CA GLY A 32 9.70 -7.91 8.92
C GLY A 32 9.83 -8.63 7.56
N PRO A 33 8.97 -9.63 7.27
CA PRO A 33 9.11 -10.49 6.09
C PRO A 33 9.15 -9.73 4.76
N CYS A 34 8.42 -8.62 4.65
CA CYS A 34 8.35 -7.80 3.43
C CYS A 34 9.71 -7.27 3.01
N VAL A 35 10.51 -6.83 3.98
CA VAL A 35 11.85 -6.28 3.74
C VAL A 35 12.84 -7.43 3.54
N TYR A 36 12.78 -8.45 4.40
CA TYR A 36 13.69 -9.59 4.34
C TYR A 36 13.65 -10.30 2.98
N PHE A 37 12.47 -10.74 2.52
CA PHE A 37 12.37 -11.49 1.27
C PHE A 37 12.67 -10.63 0.04
N HIS A 38 12.31 -9.34 0.06
CA HIS A 38 12.71 -8.39 -0.98
C HIS A 38 14.24 -8.34 -1.13
N MET A 39 14.97 -8.19 -0.01
CA MET A 39 16.42 -8.15 -0.01
C MET A 39 17.05 -9.47 -0.45
N ARG A 40 16.52 -10.61 0.01
CA ARG A 40 17.00 -11.95 -0.41
C ARG A 40 16.82 -12.17 -1.91
N THR A 41 15.66 -11.80 -2.46
CA THR A 41 15.36 -11.92 -3.90
C THR A 41 16.32 -11.08 -4.73
N LEU A 42 16.50 -9.81 -4.39
CA LEU A 42 17.41 -8.92 -5.13
C LEU A 42 18.88 -9.30 -4.98
N THR A 43 19.29 -9.81 -3.82
CA THR A 43 20.66 -10.30 -3.60
C THR A 43 20.93 -11.50 -4.50
N ARG A 44 20.01 -12.47 -4.54
CA ARG A 44 20.13 -13.65 -5.41
C ARG A 44 20.18 -13.28 -6.89
N LEU A 45 19.37 -12.30 -7.33
CA LEU A 45 19.45 -11.76 -8.69
C LEU A 45 20.83 -11.16 -8.99
N ARG A 46 21.42 -10.41 -8.06
CA ARG A 46 22.74 -9.79 -8.25
C ARG A 46 23.86 -10.83 -8.32
N GLU A 47 23.78 -11.87 -7.49
CA GLU A 47 24.77 -12.96 -7.46
C GLU A 47 24.80 -13.76 -8.77
N LEU A 48 23.62 -14.07 -9.32
CA LEU A 48 23.50 -14.92 -10.50
C LEU A 48 23.50 -14.14 -11.82
N GLY A 49 22.99 -12.92 -11.81
CA GLY A 49 22.64 -12.18 -13.00
C GLY A 49 21.34 -12.68 -13.65
N LEU A 50 20.73 -11.82 -14.46
CA LEU A 50 19.38 -12.04 -14.97
C LEU A 50 19.21 -13.32 -15.83
N PRO A 51 20.12 -13.67 -16.76
CA PRO A 51 19.92 -14.86 -17.58
C PRO A 51 19.91 -16.17 -16.77
N ALA A 52 20.83 -16.29 -15.81
CA ALA A 52 20.99 -17.50 -14.98
C ALA A 52 19.88 -17.64 -13.94
N VAL A 53 19.29 -16.53 -13.48
CA VAL A 53 18.23 -16.54 -12.46
C VAL A 53 16.98 -17.31 -12.90
N PHE A 54 16.72 -17.43 -14.22
CA PHE A 54 15.55 -18.15 -14.74
C PHE A 54 15.62 -19.67 -14.50
N ASP A 55 16.83 -20.18 -14.27
CA ASP A 55 17.08 -21.60 -14.02
C ASP A 55 17.23 -21.89 -12.52
N ASP A 56 17.33 -20.85 -11.68
CA ASP A 56 17.46 -20.93 -10.21
C ASP A 56 16.09 -20.99 -9.51
N VAL A 57 15.71 -22.18 -9.03
CA VAL A 57 14.43 -22.38 -8.32
C VAL A 57 14.35 -21.53 -7.05
N LEU A 58 15.46 -21.41 -6.32
CA LEU A 58 15.52 -20.66 -5.05
C LEU A 58 15.20 -19.17 -5.23
N PHE A 59 15.67 -18.54 -6.32
CA PHE A 59 15.25 -17.18 -6.66
C PHE A 59 13.74 -17.06 -6.79
N PHE A 60 13.09 -17.98 -7.50
CA PHE A 60 11.64 -17.94 -7.64
C PHE A 60 10.90 -18.23 -6.34
N GLU A 61 11.43 -19.08 -5.47
CA GLU A 61 10.88 -19.27 -4.12
C GLU A 61 10.96 -17.97 -3.30
N TYR A 62 12.09 -17.27 -3.33
CA TYR A 62 12.24 -15.96 -2.69
C TYR A 62 11.31 -14.90 -3.31
N LEU A 63 11.17 -14.88 -4.63
CA LEU A 63 10.25 -13.99 -5.30
C LEU A 63 8.80 -14.29 -4.89
N TYR A 64 8.40 -15.57 -4.87
CA TYR A 64 7.06 -15.99 -4.48
C TYR A 64 6.75 -15.64 -3.01
N ALA A 65 7.72 -15.84 -2.11
CA ALA A 65 7.65 -15.42 -0.72
C ALA A 65 7.56 -13.88 -0.58
N THR A 66 8.33 -13.14 -1.38
CA THR A 66 8.26 -11.68 -1.42
C THR A 66 6.87 -11.20 -1.80
N LEU A 67 6.32 -11.71 -2.91
CA LEU A 67 4.98 -11.34 -3.37
C LEU A 67 3.90 -11.69 -2.34
N THR A 68 4.03 -12.84 -1.69
CA THR A 68 3.15 -13.27 -0.59
C THR A 68 3.22 -12.28 0.57
N SER A 69 4.42 -11.95 1.04
CA SER A 69 4.63 -10.98 2.14
C SER A 69 4.13 -9.57 1.78
N TRP A 70 4.21 -9.17 0.51
CA TRP A 70 3.66 -7.92 -0.01
C TRP A 70 2.14 -7.95 -0.19
N GLY A 71 1.47 -8.95 0.39
CA GLY A 71 0.01 -9.05 0.48
C GLY A 71 -0.66 -9.57 -0.78
N LEU A 72 0.07 -10.19 -1.72
CA LEU A 72 -0.49 -10.74 -2.95
C LEU A 72 -1.09 -12.15 -2.78
N HIS A 73 -1.01 -12.72 -1.58
CA HIS A 73 -1.71 -13.94 -1.21
C HIS A 73 -2.44 -13.73 0.13
N ARG A 74 -3.77 -13.71 0.11
CA ARG A 74 -4.61 -13.60 1.33
C ARG A 74 -5.40 -14.88 1.55
N THR A 75 -5.43 -15.35 2.80
CA THR A 75 -6.26 -16.48 3.21
C THR A 75 -7.73 -16.10 3.17
N GLY A 76 -8.59 -17.07 2.85
CA GLY A 76 -10.04 -16.88 2.73
C GLY A 76 -10.55 -16.81 1.27
N PRO A 77 -11.88 -16.63 1.10
CA PRO A 77 -12.53 -16.66 -0.21
C PRO A 77 -12.32 -15.36 -1.02
N LYS A 78 -11.93 -14.27 -0.35
CA LYS A 78 -11.74 -12.93 -0.95
C LYS A 78 -10.27 -12.51 -0.88
N GLY A 79 -9.82 -11.76 -1.87
CA GLY A 79 -8.47 -11.18 -1.90
C GLY A 79 -7.62 -11.69 -3.06
N SER A 80 -6.44 -11.09 -3.23
CA SER A 80 -5.46 -11.53 -4.23
C SER A 80 -4.94 -12.93 -3.89
N LYS A 81 -4.82 -13.76 -4.92
CA LYS A 81 -4.21 -15.09 -4.82
C LYS A 81 -3.20 -15.25 -5.93
N LEU A 82 -1.97 -15.55 -5.55
CA LEU A 82 -0.95 -16.01 -6.49
C LEU A 82 -1.41 -17.31 -7.17
N VAL A 83 -0.96 -17.54 -8.40
CA VAL A 83 -1.07 -18.86 -9.04
C VAL A 83 -0.19 -19.88 -8.31
N ASP A 84 -0.40 -21.17 -8.59
CA ASP A 84 0.47 -22.23 -8.07
C ASP A 84 1.93 -21.99 -8.44
N PHE A 85 2.86 -22.36 -7.56
CA PHE A 85 4.28 -22.10 -7.74
C PHE A 85 4.85 -22.68 -9.05
N LYS A 86 4.41 -23.88 -9.46
CA LYS A 86 4.88 -24.48 -10.73
C LYS A 86 4.42 -23.66 -11.93
N VAL A 87 3.16 -23.21 -11.93
CA VAL A 87 2.61 -22.34 -12.98
C VAL A 87 3.33 -20.99 -12.99
N PHE A 88 3.58 -20.43 -11.81
CA PHE A 88 4.34 -19.18 -11.65
C PHE A 88 5.72 -19.29 -12.32
N LEU A 89 6.50 -20.32 -11.98
CA LEU A 89 7.83 -20.55 -12.54
C LEU A 89 7.80 -20.72 -14.07
N LEU A 90 6.89 -21.57 -14.58
CA LEU A 90 6.77 -21.84 -16.01
C LEU A 90 6.44 -20.58 -16.80
N ASN A 91 5.53 -19.74 -16.30
CA ASN A 91 5.16 -18.51 -16.97
C ASN A 91 6.32 -17.51 -17.06
N PHE A 92 7.17 -17.41 -16.02
CA PHE A 92 8.37 -16.57 -16.08
C PHE A 92 9.38 -17.09 -17.10
N ARG A 93 9.66 -18.40 -17.08
CA ARG A 93 10.58 -19.03 -18.05
C ARG A 93 10.12 -18.83 -19.48
N ALA A 94 8.82 -18.90 -19.75
CA ALA A 94 8.25 -18.63 -21.07
C ALA A 94 8.43 -17.18 -21.54
N GLN A 95 8.73 -16.24 -20.63
CA GLN A 95 8.99 -14.83 -20.94
C GLN A 95 10.48 -14.44 -20.81
N LYS A 96 11.38 -15.40 -20.57
CA LYS A 96 12.82 -15.20 -20.34
C LYS A 96 13.45 -14.21 -21.32
N GLU A 97 13.35 -14.50 -22.62
CA GLU A 97 14.00 -13.68 -23.66
C GLU A 97 13.48 -12.24 -23.70
N ARG A 98 12.17 -12.05 -23.52
CA ARG A 98 11.55 -10.71 -23.50
C ARG A 98 11.99 -9.90 -22.28
N ILE A 99 12.15 -10.55 -21.13
CA ILE A 99 12.62 -9.91 -19.91
C ILE A 99 14.11 -9.54 -20.05
N ILE A 100 14.93 -10.44 -20.57
CA ILE A 100 16.36 -10.20 -20.81
C ILE A 100 16.57 -9.04 -21.80
N ALA A 101 15.76 -8.94 -22.86
CA ALA A 101 15.83 -7.85 -23.82
C ALA A 101 15.65 -6.46 -23.18
N LEU A 102 14.96 -6.36 -22.05
CA LEU A 102 14.75 -5.11 -21.31
C LEU A 102 15.77 -4.86 -20.19
N ALA A 103 16.67 -5.80 -19.91
CA ALA A 103 17.58 -5.76 -18.76
C ALA A 103 18.53 -4.55 -18.74
N ARG A 104 18.90 -4.05 -19.92
CA ARG A 104 19.81 -2.91 -20.08
C ARG A 104 19.10 -1.56 -19.96
N GLN A 105 17.77 -1.55 -19.99
CA GLN A 105 16.99 -0.33 -19.86
C GLN A 105 16.97 0.12 -18.40
N ARG A 106 17.15 1.42 -18.18
CA ARG A 106 17.09 2.06 -16.85
C ARG A 106 16.14 3.22 -16.91
N LEU A 107 15.28 3.36 -15.91
CA LEU A 107 14.25 4.38 -15.87
C LEU A 107 14.84 5.80 -15.97
N THR A 108 16.00 6.02 -15.35
CA THR A 108 16.74 7.28 -15.42
C THR A 108 17.37 7.58 -16.79
N ALA A 109 17.49 6.58 -17.69
CA ALA A 109 18.17 6.71 -18.99
C ALA A 109 17.20 6.68 -20.19
N ILE A 110 15.93 6.38 -19.96
CA ILE A 110 14.92 6.30 -21.03
C ILE A 110 14.55 7.70 -21.54
N PRO A 111 14.64 7.96 -22.86
CA PRO A 111 14.05 9.16 -23.45
C PRO A 111 12.53 9.16 -23.27
N LEU A 112 11.95 10.31 -22.89
CA LEU A 112 10.50 10.41 -22.63
C LEU A 112 9.65 9.97 -23.84
N ALA A 113 10.14 10.20 -25.07
CA ALA A 113 9.49 9.78 -26.30
C ALA A 113 9.37 8.25 -26.44
N GLU A 114 10.28 7.48 -25.84
CA GLU A 114 10.28 6.02 -25.89
C GLU A 114 9.45 5.38 -24.77
N ALA A 115 9.09 6.15 -23.74
CA ALA A 115 8.43 5.64 -22.54
C ALA A 115 7.15 4.84 -22.86
N ALA A 116 6.37 5.27 -23.86
CA ALA A 116 5.14 4.59 -24.24
C ALA A 116 5.38 3.20 -24.88
N ASN A 117 6.45 3.05 -25.67
CA ASN A 117 6.81 1.78 -26.31
C ASN A 117 7.36 0.78 -25.28
N ILE A 118 8.15 1.27 -24.33
CA ILE A 118 8.65 0.47 -23.21
C ILE A 118 7.49 0.04 -22.31
N ALA A 119 6.53 0.94 -22.04
CA ALA A 119 5.33 0.61 -21.27
C ALA A 119 4.51 -0.52 -21.92
N ASP A 120 4.35 -0.51 -23.25
CA ASP A 120 3.67 -1.58 -23.97
C ASP A 120 4.44 -2.91 -23.91
N SER A 121 5.78 -2.87 -24.01
CA SER A 121 6.63 -4.05 -23.88
C SER A 121 6.55 -4.67 -22.48
N LEU A 122 6.60 -3.83 -21.45
CA LEU A 122 6.40 -4.23 -20.05
C LEU A 122 5.00 -4.80 -19.84
N TYR A 123 3.96 -4.16 -20.40
CA TYR A 123 2.59 -4.65 -20.29
C TYR A 123 2.44 -6.04 -20.92
N HIS A 124 3.02 -6.27 -22.09
CA HIS A 124 2.99 -7.58 -22.73
C HIS A 124 3.53 -8.65 -21.77
N ILE A 125 4.71 -8.43 -21.18
CA ILE A 125 5.30 -9.36 -20.21
C ILE A 125 4.36 -9.56 -19.01
N ILE A 126 3.89 -8.47 -18.40
CA ILE A 126 2.98 -8.50 -17.24
C ILE A 126 1.72 -9.33 -17.53
N SER A 127 1.13 -9.16 -18.71
CA SER A 127 -0.08 -9.90 -19.11
C SER A 127 0.19 -11.38 -19.39
N SER A 128 1.42 -11.73 -19.79
CA SER A 128 1.81 -13.11 -20.10
C SER A 128 2.28 -13.91 -18.88
N ILE A 129 2.96 -13.29 -17.90
CA ILE A 129 3.48 -14.00 -16.71
C ILE A 129 2.37 -14.49 -15.76
N LYS A 130 1.16 -13.91 -15.83
CA LYS A 130 -0.04 -14.32 -15.07
C LYS A 130 0.24 -14.70 -13.61
N VAL A 131 0.80 -13.76 -12.84
CA VAL A 131 1.21 -13.96 -11.45
C VAL A 131 0.02 -14.21 -10.52
N SER A 132 -1.13 -13.60 -10.82
CA SER A 132 -2.35 -13.68 -10.01
C SER A 132 -3.41 -14.58 -10.66
N ARG A 133 -4.25 -15.23 -9.84
CA ARG A 133 -5.46 -15.93 -10.30
C ARG A 133 -6.57 -14.97 -10.77
N THR A 134 -6.46 -13.69 -10.45
CA THR A 134 -7.43 -12.66 -10.88
C THR A 134 -7.20 -12.26 -12.34
N THR A 135 -8.23 -11.77 -13.02
CA THR A 135 -8.07 -11.23 -14.39
C THR A 135 -7.13 -10.03 -14.44
N THR A 136 -7.15 -9.18 -13.42
CA THR A 136 -6.22 -8.06 -13.24
C THR A 136 -4.81 -8.56 -12.89
N GLN A 137 -3.82 -8.25 -13.73
CA GLN A 137 -2.42 -8.67 -13.58
C GLN A 137 -1.44 -7.53 -13.23
N LEU A 138 -1.75 -6.27 -13.52
CA LEU A 138 -0.87 -5.10 -13.40
C LEU A 138 -0.19 -4.99 -12.03
N VAL A 139 -0.97 -5.07 -10.96
CA VAL A 139 -0.44 -4.92 -9.59
C VAL A 139 0.50 -6.07 -9.23
N ALA A 140 0.10 -7.32 -9.51
CA ALA A 140 0.90 -8.48 -9.15
C ALA A 140 2.13 -8.63 -10.07
N GLY A 141 1.93 -8.45 -11.38
CA GLY A 141 2.95 -8.56 -12.40
C GLY A 141 3.98 -7.43 -12.33
N SER A 142 3.59 -6.18 -12.05
CA SER A 142 4.57 -5.09 -11.84
C SER A 142 5.47 -5.34 -10.64
N LYS A 143 4.89 -5.77 -9.51
CA LYS A 143 5.65 -6.15 -8.31
C LYS A 143 6.58 -7.32 -8.58
N ALA A 144 6.15 -8.33 -9.34
CA ALA A 144 7.01 -9.45 -9.68
C ALA A 144 8.13 -9.03 -10.64
N LEU A 145 7.80 -8.27 -11.69
CA LEU A 145 8.75 -7.82 -12.70
C LEU A 145 9.76 -6.81 -12.14
N HIS A 146 9.39 -6.01 -11.13
CA HIS A 146 10.31 -5.18 -10.37
C HIS A 146 11.50 -5.96 -9.79
N HIS A 147 11.29 -7.21 -9.38
CA HIS A 147 12.38 -8.03 -8.81
C HIS A 147 13.29 -8.68 -9.86
N LEU A 148 12.94 -8.61 -11.15
CA LEU A 148 13.79 -9.01 -12.27
C LEU A 148 14.40 -7.79 -12.99
N LEU A 149 13.67 -6.69 -13.03
CA LEU A 149 14.05 -5.43 -13.69
C LEU A 149 13.98 -4.24 -12.71
N PRO A 150 14.76 -4.26 -11.60
CA PRO A 150 14.64 -3.28 -10.52
C PRO A 150 14.97 -1.86 -10.95
N SER A 151 15.76 -1.68 -12.00
CA SER A 151 16.09 -0.35 -12.55
C SER A 151 15.09 0.16 -13.59
N LEU A 152 14.11 -0.66 -14.00
CA LEU A 152 13.17 -0.31 -15.07
C LEU A 152 11.70 -0.33 -14.64
N MET A 153 11.26 -1.39 -13.96
CA MET A 153 9.86 -1.58 -13.61
C MET A 153 9.60 -1.17 -12.15
N PRO A 154 8.85 -0.09 -11.89
CA PRO A 154 8.38 0.23 -10.55
C PRO A 154 7.34 -0.79 -10.06
N PRO A 155 7.34 -1.13 -8.76
CA PRO A 155 6.20 -1.85 -8.20
C PRO A 155 4.97 -0.92 -8.26
N ILE A 156 3.83 -1.44 -8.73
CA ILE A 156 2.57 -0.70 -8.77
C ILE A 156 1.60 -1.32 -7.78
N ASP A 157 0.98 -0.48 -6.95
CA ASP A 157 -0.09 -0.90 -6.04
C ASP A 157 -1.30 0.04 -6.07
N ARG A 158 -2.42 -0.43 -5.51
CA ARG A 158 -3.70 0.31 -5.51
C ARG A 158 -3.76 1.40 -4.44
N GLU A 159 -3.05 1.21 -3.33
CA GLU A 159 -3.12 2.03 -2.13
C GLU A 159 -2.28 3.31 -2.24
N TYR A 160 -1.11 3.21 -2.87
CA TYR A 160 -0.17 4.31 -3.03
C TYR A 160 0.01 4.71 -4.49
N THR A 161 0.52 3.83 -5.36
CA THR A 161 0.85 4.21 -6.75
C THR A 161 -0.37 4.70 -7.54
N LEU A 162 -1.43 3.89 -7.64
CA LEU A 162 -2.61 4.29 -8.41
C LEU A 162 -3.38 5.42 -7.73
N LYS A 163 -3.37 5.49 -6.39
CA LYS A 163 -3.93 6.61 -5.63
C LYS A 163 -3.19 7.91 -5.91
N PHE A 164 -1.86 7.87 -6.04
CA PHE A 164 -1.05 9.03 -6.41
C PHE A 164 -1.41 9.55 -7.80
N PHE A 165 -1.48 8.69 -8.81
CA PHE A 165 -1.78 9.15 -10.18
C PHE A 165 -3.27 9.50 -10.40
N TYR A 166 -4.20 8.72 -9.86
CA TYR A 166 -5.63 8.87 -10.18
C TYR A 166 -6.47 9.40 -9.01
N GLY A 167 -6.09 9.10 -7.76
CA GLY A 167 -6.92 9.36 -6.57
C GLY A 167 -8.04 8.34 -6.35
N TYR A 168 -8.32 7.48 -7.32
CA TYR A 168 -9.28 6.38 -7.28
C TYR A 168 -8.66 5.13 -7.92
N ASN A 169 -9.40 4.01 -7.96
CA ASN A 169 -8.96 2.81 -8.68
C ASN A 169 -9.30 2.91 -10.19
N PRO A 170 -8.34 3.18 -11.08
CA PRO A 170 -8.62 3.37 -12.51
C PRO A 170 -9.06 2.08 -13.22
N LEU A 171 -8.76 0.91 -12.63
CA LEU A 171 -9.02 -0.40 -13.22
C LEU A 171 -10.51 -0.76 -13.25
N THR A 172 -11.36 0.05 -12.63
CA THR A 172 -12.82 -0.03 -12.77
C THR A 172 -13.30 0.47 -14.13
N TYR A 173 -12.52 1.36 -14.77
CA TYR A 173 -12.96 2.10 -15.98
C TYR A 173 -11.98 2.01 -17.15
N LYS A 174 -10.75 1.53 -16.91
CA LYS A 174 -9.68 1.47 -17.90
C LYS A 174 -9.02 0.10 -17.92
N THR A 175 -8.52 -0.29 -19.09
CA THR A 175 -7.69 -1.48 -19.22
C THR A 175 -6.33 -1.26 -18.56
N GLU A 176 -5.71 -2.35 -18.12
CA GLU A 176 -4.40 -2.33 -17.47
C GLU A 176 -3.29 -1.78 -18.37
N ARG A 177 -3.38 -2.07 -19.68
CA ARG A 177 -2.47 -1.51 -20.70
C ARG A 177 -2.55 0.02 -20.73
N VAL A 178 -3.77 0.55 -20.79
CA VAL A 178 -4.00 2.01 -20.82
C VAL A 178 -3.46 2.64 -19.56
N VAL A 179 -3.72 2.05 -18.39
CA VAL A 179 -3.21 2.56 -17.11
C VAL A 179 -1.68 2.57 -17.08
N LEU A 180 -1.01 1.48 -17.47
CA LEU A 180 0.46 1.44 -17.49
C LEU A 180 1.03 2.47 -18.49
N ARG A 181 0.48 2.54 -19.70
CA ARG A 181 0.90 3.49 -20.73
C ARG A 181 0.72 4.95 -20.31
N GLU A 182 -0.29 5.23 -19.50
CA GLU A 182 -0.55 6.57 -18.95
C GLU A 182 0.42 6.96 -17.82
N ILE A 183 0.75 6.04 -16.91
CA ILE A 183 1.57 6.39 -15.72
C ILE A 183 3.08 6.20 -15.93
N PHE A 184 3.51 5.28 -16.80
CA PHE A 184 4.92 4.98 -17.02
C PHE A 184 5.75 6.21 -17.49
N PRO A 185 5.24 7.08 -18.38
CA PRO A 185 5.95 8.31 -18.74
C PRO A 185 6.21 9.24 -17.55
N PHE A 186 5.35 9.25 -16.52
CA PHE A 186 5.61 10.04 -15.31
C PHE A 186 6.73 9.44 -14.47
N PHE A 187 6.84 8.11 -14.40
CA PHE A 187 7.99 7.47 -13.77
C PHE A 187 9.31 7.86 -14.46
N VAL A 188 9.34 7.82 -15.79
CA VAL A 188 10.50 8.29 -16.59
C VAL A 188 10.80 9.76 -16.30
N LYS A 189 9.77 10.61 -16.28
CA LYS A 189 9.92 12.03 -15.96
C LYS A 189 10.52 12.26 -14.57
N ILE A 190 9.98 11.62 -13.53
CA ILE A 190 10.49 11.72 -12.16
C ILE A 190 11.94 11.23 -12.10
N ALA A 191 12.24 10.08 -12.73
CA ALA A 191 13.58 9.50 -12.75
C ALA A 191 14.60 10.44 -13.41
N SER A 192 14.22 11.09 -14.52
CA SER A 192 15.06 12.05 -15.21
C SER A 192 15.29 13.32 -14.37
N GLU A 193 14.23 13.92 -13.83
CA GLU A 193 14.31 15.18 -13.06
C GLU A 193 14.98 15.02 -11.68
N LYS A 194 14.96 13.82 -11.10
CA LYS A 194 15.48 13.56 -9.75
C LYS A 194 16.62 12.55 -9.74
N ARG A 195 17.29 12.35 -10.87
CA ARG A 195 18.37 11.37 -11.05
C ARG A 195 19.41 11.42 -9.94
N ASP A 196 19.97 12.59 -9.66
CA ASP A 196 21.05 12.74 -8.69
C ASP A 196 20.60 12.44 -7.26
N VAL A 197 19.38 12.85 -6.91
CA VAL A 197 18.80 12.55 -5.59
C VAL A 197 18.53 11.05 -5.49
N ILE A 198 17.95 10.43 -6.51
CA ILE A 198 17.69 9.00 -6.55
C ILE A 198 18.98 8.21 -6.31
N TYR A 199 20.07 8.53 -7.01
CA TYR A 199 21.33 7.82 -6.83
C TYR A 199 21.95 7.96 -5.44
N LYS A 200 21.77 9.11 -4.78
CA LYS A 200 22.23 9.29 -3.39
C LYS A 200 21.50 8.39 -2.40
N TRP A 201 20.22 8.10 -2.65
CA TRP A 201 19.38 7.32 -1.73
C TRP A 201 19.44 5.80 -1.97
N ILE A 202 19.88 5.35 -3.14
CA ILE A 202 20.01 3.91 -3.41
C ILE A 202 20.99 3.25 -2.44
N GLY A 203 20.61 2.09 -1.92
CA GLY A 203 21.39 1.30 -0.96
C GLY A 203 21.08 1.61 0.51
N GLN A 204 20.23 2.61 0.78
CA GLN A 204 19.83 2.96 2.14
C GLN A 204 18.49 2.30 2.49
N GLY A 205 18.45 1.45 3.52
CA GLY A 205 17.21 0.82 3.98
C GLY A 205 16.43 0.12 2.86
N PHE A 206 15.18 0.55 2.63
CA PHE A 206 14.30 -0.02 1.60
C PHE A 206 14.41 0.66 0.23
N HIS A 207 15.45 1.47 0.01
CA HIS A 207 15.75 2.14 -1.28
C HIS A 207 16.70 1.29 -2.13
N THR A 208 16.21 0.16 -2.65
CA THR A 208 17.07 -0.86 -3.27
C THR A 208 17.41 -0.62 -4.75
N SER A 209 16.69 0.28 -5.42
CA SER A 209 16.86 0.58 -6.85
C SER A 209 16.24 1.92 -7.23
N GLU A 210 16.52 2.40 -8.45
CA GLU A 210 15.93 3.62 -9.02
C GLU A 210 14.40 3.64 -8.86
N THR A 211 13.77 2.54 -9.25
CA THR A 211 12.31 2.45 -9.25
C THR A 211 11.75 2.34 -7.83
N LYS A 212 12.48 1.70 -6.90
CA LYS A 212 12.07 1.61 -5.50
C LYS A 212 12.20 2.93 -4.76
N VAL A 213 13.20 3.75 -5.09
CA VAL A 213 13.32 5.10 -4.53
C VAL A 213 12.13 5.96 -4.95
N ILE A 214 11.75 5.91 -6.23
CA ILE A 214 10.57 6.65 -6.72
C ILE A 214 9.28 6.13 -6.07
N ASP A 215 9.12 4.80 -5.94
CA ASP A 215 7.99 4.19 -5.23
C ASP A 215 7.92 4.67 -3.77
N ASN A 216 9.03 4.65 -3.03
CA ASN A 216 9.09 5.13 -1.65
C ASN A 216 8.71 6.61 -1.56
N ALA A 217 9.19 7.46 -2.48
CA ALA A 217 8.80 8.86 -2.55
C ALA A 217 7.30 9.04 -2.81
N ILE A 218 6.71 8.24 -3.71
CA ILE A 218 5.26 8.24 -3.98
C ILE A 218 4.48 7.83 -2.72
N ILE A 219 4.94 6.82 -1.98
CA ILE A 219 4.32 6.39 -0.72
C ILE A 219 4.38 7.54 0.29
N GLY A 220 5.54 8.16 0.47
CA GLY A 220 5.72 9.32 1.35
C GLY A 220 4.81 10.50 0.97
N PHE A 221 4.67 10.79 -0.33
CA PHE A 221 3.70 11.77 -0.84
C PHE A 221 2.28 11.41 -0.45
N VAL A 222 1.85 10.18 -0.72
CA VAL A 222 0.49 9.75 -0.42
C VAL A 222 0.21 9.82 1.07
N LEU A 223 1.17 9.47 1.92
CA LEU A 223 1.06 9.57 3.38
C LEU A 223 0.97 11.03 3.84
N ALA A 224 1.80 11.92 3.31
CA ALA A 224 1.83 13.33 3.71
C ALA A 224 0.62 14.13 3.19
N GLU A 225 0.22 13.89 1.93
CA GLU A 225 -0.68 14.77 1.17
C GLU A 225 -2.09 14.19 0.99
N LEU A 226 -2.21 12.87 0.77
CA LEU A 226 -3.48 12.27 0.31
C LEU A 226 -4.19 11.39 1.34
N LYS A 227 -3.44 10.85 2.29
CA LYS A 227 -3.99 10.20 3.48
C LYS A 227 -4.15 11.21 4.63
N GLY A 228 -3.80 12.48 4.36
CA GLY A 228 -3.59 13.53 5.34
C GLY A 228 -2.43 13.18 6.25
N LYS A 229 -1.81 14.19 6.88
CA LYS A 229 -1.25 13.99 8.22
C LYS A 229 -2.23 13.07 8.94
N ARG A 230 -1.77 11.94 9.53
CA ARG A 230 -2.48 11.37 10.67
C ARG A 230 -2.88 12.59 11.45
N LYS A 231 -4.18 12.80 11.55
CA LYS A 231 -4.77 13.93 12.23
C LYS A 231 -4.15 13.89 13.63
N THR A 232 -3.06 14.61 13.87
CA THR A 232 -2.49 14.92 15.19
C THR A 232 -3.45 15.90 15.84
N GLY A 233 -4.72 15.51 15.90
CA GLY A 233 -5.82 16.43 15.68
C GLY A 233 -7.03 15.83 14.95
N THR A 234 -7.34 14.54 15.09
CA THR A 234 -8.69 14.31 15.59
C THR A 234 -8.54 14.89 16.98
N ARG A 235 -9.19 16.02 17.26
CA ARG A 235 -9.77 16.12 18.60
C ARG A 235 -10.50 14.78 18.73
N LYS A 236 -9.90 13.79 19.41
CA LYS A 236 -10.68 12.90 20.26
C LYS A 236 -11.55 13.93 20.95
N ARG A 237 -12.85 13.98 20.65
CA ARG A 237 -13.74 14.66 21.58
C ARG A 237 -13.45 13.92 22.88
N VAL A 238 -12.65 14.55 23.73
CA VAL A 238 -12.42 14.08 25.08
C VAL A 238 -13.76 14.39 25.69
N TYR A 239 -14.59 13.36 25.72
CA TYR A 239 -15.83 13.44 26.45
C TYR A 239 -15.42 13.38 27.91
N ASP A 240 -15.85 14.36 28.69
CA ASP A 240 -15.84 14.25 30.13
C ASP A 240 -16.79 13.10 30.48
N TYR A 241 -16.24 11.95 30.88
CA TYR A 241 -17.02 10.79 31.26
C TYR A 241 -17.41 10.82 32.74
N GLU A 242 -16.88 11.75 33.55
CA GLU A 242 -17.32 11.95 34.94
C GLU A 242 -18.76 12.50 34.99
N ILE A 243 -19.25 13.05 33.88
CA ILE A 243 -20.67 13.41 33.76
C ILE A 243 -21.59 12.18 33.79
N ILE A 244 -21.10 10.99 33.41
CA ILE A 244 -21.90 9.76 33.43
C ILE A 244 -22.28 9.41 34.87
N ASP A 245 -21.35 9.49 35.81
CA ASP A 245 -21.58 9.20 37.23
C ASP A 245 -22.63 10.16 37.79
N ARG A 246 -22.45 11.47 37.56
CA ARG A 246 -23.39 12.51 38.00
C ARG A 246 -24.80 12.34 37.41
N ILE A 247 -24.91 11.96 36.15
CA ILE A 247 -26.22 11.70 35.52
C ILE A 247 -26.86 10.46 36.13
N LEU A 248 -26.10 9.37 36.30
CA LEU A 248 -26.64 8.15 36.90
C LEU A 248 -27.08 8.40 38.34
N GLU A 249 -26.28 9.07 39.18
CA GLU A 249 -26.63 9.46 40.55
C GLU A 249 -27.91 10.31 40.60
N LYS A 250 -28.02 11.31 39.72
CA LYS A 250 -29.21 12.16 39.59
C LYS A 250 -30.48 11.35 39.26
N HIS A 251 -30.35 10.24 38.53
CA HIS A 251 -31.46 9.35 38.15
C HIS A 251 -31.55 8.09 39.03
N GLY A 252 -31.04 8.13 40.27
CA GLY A 252 -31.19 7.04 41.23
C GLY A 252 -30.29 5.82 40.94
N GLY A 253 -29.18 6.03 40.24
CA GLY A 253 -28.14 5.03 39.99
C GLY A 253 -28.38 4.15 38.76
N SER A 254 -29.46 4.33 38.00
CA SER A 254 -29.71 3.54 36.79
C SER A 254 -30.41 4.30 35.68
N MET A 255 -30.07 3.99 34.43
CA MET A 255 -30.67 4.64 33.26
C MET A 255 -30.53 3.78 32.00
N ARG A 256 -31.46 3.92 31.04
CA ARG A 256 -31.27 3.38 29.69
C ARG A 256 -30.06 4.03 29.03
N LEU A 257 -29.22 3.20 28.39
CA LEU A 257 -27.96 3.64 27.76
C LEU A 257 -28.18 4.69 26.66
N ALA A 258 -29.31 4.62 25.95
CA ALA A 258 -29.66 5.60 24.92
C ALA A 258 -29.96 6.98 25.51
N ASP A 259 -30.69 7.01 26.63
CA ASP A 259 -31.05 8.24 27.33
C ASP A 259 -29.83 8.84 28.03
N LEU A 260 -28.99 8.00 28.63
CA LEU A 260 -27.70 8.41 29.19
C LEU A 260 -26.79 9.06 28.14
N ALA A 261 -26.69 8.47 26.95
CA ALA A 261 -25.92 9.03 25.85
C ALA A 261 -26.48 10.38 25.36
N LYS A 262 -27.81 10.49 25.31
CA LYS A 262 -28.51 11.72 24.93
C LYS A 262 -28.29 12.83 25.95
N GLU A 263 -28.44 12.54 27.24
CA GLU A 263 -28.28 13.53 28.33
C GLU A 263 -26.82 13.95 28.49
N ALA A 264 -25.87 13.00 28.42
CA ALA A 264 -24.43 13.31 28.46
C ALA A 264 -23.94 14.07 27.22
N LYS A 265 -24.75 14.15 26.16
CA LYS A 265 -24.38 14.67 24.83
C LYS A 265 -23.14 13.97 24.26
N ILE A 266 -23.01 12.67 24.56
CA ILE A 266 -21.94 11.77 24.09
C ILE A 266 -22.57 10.75 23.14
N PRO A 267 -22.01 10.50 21.93
CA PRO A 267 -22.59 9.51 21.04
C PRO A 267 -22.63 8.12 21.67
N TYR A 268 -23.75 7.42 21.48
CA TYR A 268 -24.08 6.12 22.09
C TYR A 268 -22.91 5.13 22.11
N GLN A 269 -22.22 4.94 20.98
CA GLN A 269 -21.09 4.00 20.88
C GLN A 269 -19.93 4.31 21.84
N TYR A 270 -19.70 5.57 22.16
CA TYR A 270 -18.61 6.00 23.05
C TYR A 270 -18.99 5.82 24.52
N VAL A 271 -20.24 6.10 24.89
CA VAL A 271 -20.77 5.79 26.23
C VAL A 271 -20.76 4.29 26.46
N ARG A 272 -21.27 3.51 25.49
CA ARG A 272 -21.24 2.04 25.51
C ARG A 272 -19.82 1.49 25.66
N GLY A 273 -18.88 2.05 24.90
CA GLY A 273 -17.48 1.64 24.94
C GLY A 273 -16.79 2.00 26.25
N TYR A 274 -17.13 3.14 26.86
CA TYR A 274 -16.62 3.56 28.16
C TYR A 274 -17.12 2.63 29.28
N ILE A 275 -18.44 2.42 29.37
CA ILE A 275 -19.05 1.54 30.38
C ILE A 275 -18.48 0.12 30.32
N LYS A 276 -18.32 -0.45 29.10
CA LYS A 276 -17.71 -1.78 28.93
C LYS A 276 -16.26 -1.88 29.41
N ARG A 277 -15.52 -0.77 29.45
CA ARG A 277 -14.13 -0.72 29.93
C ARG A 277 -14.02 -0.49 31.44
N HIS A 278 -15.14 -0.13 32.09
CA HIS A 278 -15.22 0.12 33.52
C HIS A 278 -16.22 -0.82 34.22
N PRO A 279 -16.09 -2.15 34.06
CA PRO A 279 -16.99 -3.11 34.69
C PRO A 279 -16.94 -3.07 36.23
N GLU A 280 -15.90 -2.47 36.81
CA GLU A 280 -15.77 -2.22 38.24
C GLU A 280 -16.69 -1.10 38.75
N LYS A 281 -17.20 -0.24 37.86
CA LYS A 281 -18.09 0.89 38.19
C LYS A 281 -19.52 0.73 37.69
N TYR A 282 -19.72 -0.05 36.63
CA TYR A 282 -21.03 -0.12 35.98
C TYR A 282 -21.44 -1.54 35.60
N ILE A 283 -22.74 -1.80 35.67
CA ILE A 283 -23.36 -3.02 35.14
C ILE A 283 -24.24 -2.65 33.95
N MET A 284 -24.17 -3.46 32.89
CA MET A 284 -25.07 -3.37 31.74
C MET A 284 -26.02 -4.56 31.71
N LEU A 285 -27.33 -4.29 31.80
CA LEU A 285 -28.39 -5.29 31.73
C LEU A 285 -29.33 -4.99 30.56
N LYS A 286 -30.25 -5.91 30.28
CA LYS A 286 -31.36 -5.67 29.36
C LYS A 286 -32.68 -5.69 30.12
N ASP A 287 -33.58 -4.74 29.85
CA ASP A 287 -34.96 -4.79 30.33
C ASP A 287 -35.78 -5.83 29.56
N ALA A 288 -37.04 -6.02 29.98
CA ALA A 288 -37.97 -6.98 29.38
C ALA A 288 -38.24 -6.66 27.89
N GLU A 289 -38.10 -5.40 27.50
CA GLU A 289 -38.25 -4.92 26.13
C GLU A 289 -36.92 -4.99 25.33
N GLY A 290 -35.84 -5.51 25.92
CA GLY A 290 -34.55 -5.71 25.28
C GLY A 290 -33.66 -4.47 25.21
N ASN A 291 -34.05 -3.36 25.84
CA ASN A 291 -33.25 -2.14 25.93
C ASN A 291 -32.11 -2.30 26.92
N VAL A 292 -30.97 -1.68 26.62
CA VAL A 292 -29.79 -1.75 27.47
C VAL A 292 -29.90 -0.74 28.62
N ILE A 293 -29.95 -1.24 29.85
CA ILE A 293 -29.90 -0.46 31.09
C ILE A 293 -28.46 -0.45 31.61
N VAL A 294 -28.02 0.72 32.07
CA VAL A 294 -26.75 0.92 32.77
C VAL A 294 -27.06 1.20 34.23
N MET A 295 -26.39 0.52 35.14
CA MET A 295 -26.48 0.75 36.58
C MET A 295 -25.11 1.10 37.12
N LEU A 296 -25.05 2.07 38.02
CA LEU A 296 -23.86 2.38 38.80
C LEU A 296 -23.71 1.32 39.91
N ILE A 297 -22.53 0.73 40.01
CA ILE A 297 -22.16 -0.12 41.14
C ILE A 297 -21.79 0.83 42.26
N ALA A 298 -22.69 1.00 43.24
CA ALA A 298 -22.33 1.72 44.45
C ALA A 298 -21.17 1.00 45.14
N ALA A 299 -20.13 1.76 45.53
CA ALA A 299 -19.13 1.30 46.49
C ALA A 299 -19.72 1.31 47.90
#